data_AF-A0A917U8H3-F1
#
_entry.id   AF-A0A917U8H3-F1
#
_cell.length_a   1.000
_cell.length_b   1.000
_cell.length_c   1.000
_cell.angle_alpha   90.00
_cell.angle_beta   90.00
_cell.angle_gamma   90.00
#
_symmetry.space_group_name_H-M   'P 1'
#
loop_
_entity.id
_entity.type
_entity.pdbx_description
1 polymer ?
#
loop_
_entity_poly.entity_id
_entity_poly.type
_entity_poly.pdbx_seq_one_letter_code
_entity_poly.pdbx_strand_id
1 'polypeptide(L)'
;MIRGDASRVVSEQQQDDLSAWGRKATGTENGTPTGPRTRVGARADDSSRRALELENECADTVAVKGYRVRQNPTGQQVGDARARTGDRGNPDKDPDYLIEGHVFDCYSPQARTSVRNVWSQVREKIDDEQTQRVVLNLKDWEGDVVALRRQFDQWPIGGLKELAVVTRDGTIRQIVRRD
;
A
#
# COMPACT_ATOMS: atom_id res chain seq x y z
N MET A 1 21.39 11.72 -33.44
CA MET A 1 20.01 12.12 -33.10
C MET A 1 19.42 11.00 -32.26
N ILE A 2 19.52 11.11 -30.93
CA ILE A 2 19.01 10.08 -30.01
C ILE A 2 17.51 10.30 -29.90
N ARG A 3 16.70 9.39 -30.45
CA ARG A 3 15.25 9.36 -30.21
C ARG A 3 15.05 8.89 -28.77
N GLY A 4 15.00 9.84 -27.84
CA GLY A 4 14.52 9.58 -26.48
C GLY A 4 13.06 9.15 -26.56
N ASP A 5 12.75 8.04 -25.90
CA ASP A 5 11.42 7.44 -25.86
C ASP A 5 10.41 8.38 -25.18
N ALA A 6 9.60 9.06 -25.99
CA ALA A 6 8.56 9.98 -25.52
C ALA A 6 7.53 9.27 -24.62
N SER A 7 7.36 7.95 -24.74
CA SER A 7 6.41 7.19 -23.92
C SER A 7 6.87 7.09 -22.47
N ARG A 8 8.19 7.03 -22.24
CA ARG A 8 8.79 7.01 -20.90
C ARG A 8 8.65 8.36 -20.19
N VAL A 9 8.94 9.45 -20.90
CA VAL A 9 8.87 10.83 -20.36
C VAL A 9 7.43 11.19 -19.95
N VAL A 10 6.43 10.76 -20.71
CA VAL A 10 5.01 10.99 -20.38
C VAL A 10 4.60 10.20 -19.14
N SER A 11 5.07 8.95 -18.99
CA SER A 11 4.77 8.11 -17.82
C SER A 11 5.41 8.61 -16.51
N GLU A 12 6.62 9.19 -16.60
CA GLU A 12 7.31 9.82 -15.47
C GLU A 12 6.61 11.12 -15.05
N GLN A 13 6.22 11.99 -15.99
CA GLN A 13 5.44 13.22 -15.69
C GLN A 13 4.04 12.94 -15.12
N GLN A 14 3.40 11.84 -15.51
CA GLN A 14 2.08 11.46 -15.00
C GLN A 14 2.11 10.93 -13.54
N GLN A 15 3.26 10.44 -13.07
CA GLN A 15 3.44 10.05 -11.66
C GLN A 15 3.69 11.25 -10.73
N ASP A 16 4.18 12.37 -11.28
CA ASP A 16 4.43 13.63 -10.54
C ASP A 16 3.16 14.43 -10.21
N ASP A 17 2.05 14.16 -10.88
CA ASP A 17 0.75 14.79 -10.61
C ASP A 17 0.02 14.19 -9.39
N LEU A 18 0.59 13.15 -8.78
CA LEU A 18 0.12 12.66 -7.49
C LEU A 18 0.73 13.48 -6.35
N SER A 19 -0.11 13.88 -5.40
CA SER A 19 0.36 14.53 -4.19
C SER A 19 1.30 13.61 -3.40
N ALA A 20 2.32 14.21 -2.78
CA ALA A 20 3.11 13.54 -1.76
C ALA A 20 2.20 12.91 -0.68
N TRP A 21 2.67 11.82 -0.07
CA TRP A 21 1.90 11.19 0.98
C TRP A 21 1.71 12.15 2.16
N GLY A 22 0.46 12.53 2.45
CA GLY A 22 0.19 13.53 3.50
C GLY A 22 0.45 13.01 4.92
N ARG A 23 0.73 11.71 5.08
CA ARG A 23 1.10 11.13 6.38
C ARG A 23 2.52 11.58 6.72
N LYS A 24 2.72 12.13 7.91
CA LYS A 24 4.03 12.59 8.34
C LYS A 24 4.84 11.40 8.87
N ALA A 25 6.01 11.17 8.30
CA ALA A 25 7.01 10.25 8.80
C ALA A 25 7.54 10.70 10.18
N THR A 26 7.65 9.78 11.14
CA THR A 26 8.21 10.04 12.48
C THR A 26 9.32 9.06 12.90
N GLY A 27 9.73 8.20 11.97
CA GLY A 27 10.88 7.32 12.11
C GLY A 27 12.18 7.97 11.65
N THR A 28 13.20 7.15 11.48
CA THR A 28 14.52 7.55 10.97
C THR A 28 14.58 7.28 9.48
N GLU A 29 15.09 8.22 8.68
CA GLU A 29 15.43 7.94 7.28
C GLU A 29 16.40 6.75 7.17
N ASN A 30 16.23 5.94 6.13
CA ASN A 30 16.92 4.66 5.97
C ASN A 30 16.66 3.67 7.12
N GLY A 31 15.51 3.79 7.80
CA GLY A 31 15.07 2.85 8.82
C GLY A 31 14.67 1.49 8.25
N THR A 32 14.45 0.54 9.15
CA THR A 32 13.96 -0.81 8.83
C THR A 32 12.62 -1.08 9.53
N PRO A 33 11.74 -1.91 8.97
CA PRO A 33 10.52 -2.32 9.65
C PRO A 33 10.82 -3.05 10.96
N THR A 34 9.88 -2.96 11.91
CA THR A 34 9.88 -3.73 13.15
C THR A 34 8.87 -4.88 13.07
N GLY A 35 8.86 -5.78 14.06
CA GLY A 35 7.96 -6.92 14.09
C GLY A 35 8.48 -8.11 13.25
N PRO A 36 7.79 -9.25 13.28
CA PRO A 36 8.19 -10.40 12.49
C PRO A 36 7.93 -10.13 11.02
N ARG A 37 8.89 -10.49 10.16
CA ARG A 37 8.69 -10.48 8.71
C ARG A 37 7.77 -11.62 8.30
N THR A 38 7.03 -11.40 7.22
CA THR A 38 6.16 -12.42 6.65
C THR A 38 7.01 -13.55 6.08
N ARG A 39 6.75 -14.77 6.52
CA ARG A 39 7.55 -15.95 6.16
C ARG A 39 7.09 -16.52 4.82
N VAL A 40 7.99 -16.58 3.86
CA VAL A 40 7.78 -17.29 2.60
C VAL A 40 7.94 -18.79 2.85
N GLY A 41 6.83 -19.53 2.83
CA GLY A 41 6.85 -20.98 3.01
C GLY A 41 7.61 -21.69 1.88
N ALA A 42 8.36 -22.75 2.22
CA ALA A 42 9.11 -23.53 1.22
C ALA A 42 8.21 -24.11 0.11
N ARG A 43 6.95 -24.41 0.43
CA ARG A 43 5.95 -24.97 -0.48
C ARG A 43 5.06 -23.93 -1.18
N ALA A 44 5.28 -22.63 -0.95
CA ALA A 44 4.53 -21.61 -1.65
C ALA A 44 4.82 -21.68 -3.16
N ASP A 45 3.75 -21.66 -3.97
CA ASP A 45 3.88 -21.46 -5.41
C ASP A 45 4.49 -20.09 -5.71
N ASP A 46 4.94 -19.89 -6.95
CA ASP A 46 5.68 -18.69 -7.34
C ASP A 46 4.87 -17.40 -7.17
N SER A 47 3.55 -17.44 -7.41
CA SER A 47 2.68 -16.27 -7.25
C SER A 47 2.51 -15.92 -5.78
N SER A 48 2.21 -16.91 -4.95
CA SER A 48 2.08 -16.74 -3.49
C SER A 48 3.40 -16.28 -2.87
N ARG A 49 4.52 -16.86 -3.30
CA ARG A 49 5.87 -16.45 -2.90
C ARG A 49 6.14 -14.99 -3.23
N ARG A 50 5.90 -14.60 -4.49
CA ARG A 50 6.12 -13.23 -4.94
C ARG A 50 5.25 -12.23 -4.18
N ALA A 51 4.00 -12.57 -3.89
CA ALA A 51 3.11 -11.71 -3.10
C ALA A 51 3.67 -11.43 -1.70
N LEU A 52 4.13 -12.47 -0.99
CA LEU A 52 4.72 -12.34 0.35
C LEU A 52 6.08 -11.60 0.33
N GLU A 53 6.86 -11.76 -0.74
CA GLU A 53 8.08 -10.98 -0.96
C GLU A 53 7.77 -9.50 -1.18
N LEU A 54 6.79 -9.19 -2.02
CA LEU A 54 6.36 -7.80 -2.28
C LEU A 54 5.77 -7.12 -1.05
N GLU A 55 5.10 -7.85 -0.17
CA GLU A 55 4.64 -7.34 1.12
C GLU A 55 5.83 -6.94 2.00
N ASN A 56 6.87 -7.78 2.06
CA ASN A 56 8.09 -7.49 2.80
C ASN A 56 8.88 -6.31 2.18
N GLU A 57 9.05 -6.29 0.86
CA GLU A 57 9.72 -5.21 0.12
C GLU A 57 8.99 -3.86 0.27
N CYS A 58 7.66 -3.88 0.30
CA CYS A 58 6.85 -2.69 0.53
C CYS A 58 7.12 -2.10 1.92
N ALA A 59 7.12 -2.94 2.96
CA ALA A 59 7.44 -2.51 4.31
C ALA A 59 8.83 -1.87 4.39
N ASP A 60 9.84 -2.49 3.78
CA ASP A 60 11.21 -1.96 3.74
C ASP A 60 11.26 -0.59 3.04
N THR A 61 10.59 -0.46 1.89
CA THR A 61 10.55 0.78 1.12
C THR A 61 9.93 1.91 1.94
N VAL A 62 8.81 1.64 2.62
CA VAL A 62 8.14 2.64 3.46
C VAL A 62 9.00 3.02 4.67
N ALA A 63 9.67 2.05 5.32
CA ALA A 63 10.56 2.33 6.44
C ALA A 63 11.80 3.14 6.05
N VAL A 64 12.41 2.84 4.90
CA VAL A 64 13.56 3.59 4.37
C VAL A 64 13.21 5.07 4.13
N LYS A 65 11.95 5.37 3.79
CA LYS A 65 11.45 6.75 3.64
C LYS A 65 11.15 7.45 4.97
N GLY A 66 11.55 6.88 6.10
CA GLY A 66 11.45 7.50 7.42
C GLY A 66 10.16 7.18 8.17
N TYR A 67 9.32 6.27 7.67
CA TYR A 67 8.09 5.90 8.39
C TYR A 67 8.36 4.82 9.43
N ARG A 68 7.68 4.90 10.57
CA ARG A 68 7.62 3.80 11.52
C ARG A 68 6.68 2.72 10.99
N VAL A 69 7.28 1.62 10.53
CA VAL A 69 6.56 0.45 10.04
C VAL A 69 6.74 -0.70 11.02
N ARG A 70 5.63 -1.33 11.41
CA ARG A 70 5.62 -2.62 12.06
C ARG A 70 4.90 -3.62 11.18
N GLN A 71 5.57 -4.70 10.80
CA GLN A 71 4.97 -5.83 10.11
C GLN A 71 4.34 -6.81 11.11
N ASN A 72 3.28 -7.49 10.66
CA ASN A 72 2.60 -8.55 11.39
C ASN A 72 2.31 -8.16 12.86
N PRO A 73 1.60 -7.05 13.10
CA PRO A 73 1.22 -6.65 14.45
C PRO A 73 0.35 -7.74 15.10
N THR A 74 0.46 -7.90 16.42
CA THR A 74 -0.42 -8.82 17.15
C THR A 74 -1.84 -8.26 17.20
N GLY A 75 -2.84 -9.12 17.41
CA GLY A 75 -4.24 -8.70 17.57
C GLY A 75 -4.42 -7.61 18.65
N GLN A 76 -3.68 -7.69 19.77
CA GLN A 76 -3.66 -6.62 20.79
C GLN A 76 -3.17 -5.29 20.22
N GLN A 77 -2.08 -5.29 19.46
CA GLN A 77 -1.50 -4.07 18.88
C GLN A 77 -2.43 -3.44 17.84
N VAL A 78 -3.14 -4.28 17.06
CA VAL A 78 -4.17 -3.85 16.11
C VAL A 78 -5.35 -3.23 16.87
N GLY A 79 -5.84 -3.89 17.92
CA GLY A 79 -6.92 -3.38 18.77
C GLY A 79 -6.57 -2.02 19.40
N ASP A 80 -5.38 -1.90 19.98
CA ASP A 80 -4.89 -0.65 20.58
C ASP A 80 -4.75 0.46 19.53
N ALA A 81 -4.28 0.13 18.33
CA ALA A 81 -4.18 1.09 17.22
C ALA A 81 -5.57 1.60 16.82
N ARG A 82 -6.52 0.69 16.57
CA ARG A 82 -7.90 1.03 16.20
C ARG A 82 -8.58 1.89 17.27
N ALA A 83 -8.41 1.56 18.55
CA ALA A 83 -8.95 2.34 19.65
C ALA A 83 -8.38 3.77 19.69
N ARG A 84 -7.07 3.94 19.48
CA ARG A 84 -6.42 5.27 19.44
C ARG A 84 -6.86 6.12 18.24
N THR A 85 -7.09 5.50 17.09
CA THR A 85 -7.39 6.21 15.84
C THR A 85 -8.90 6.35 15.57
N GLY A 86 -9.74 5.74 16.41
CA GLY A 86 -11.19 5.67 16.19
C GLY A 86 -11.55 4.83 14.95
N ASP A 87 -10.67 3.91 14.55
CA ASP A 87 -10.94 2.98 13.46
C ASP A 87 -11.77 1.80 13.96
N ARG A 88 -12.52 1.20 13.03
CA ARG A 88 -13.24 -0.06 13.22
C ARG A 88 -12.52 -1.16 12.47
N GLY A 89 -12.79 -2.39 12.84
CA GLY A 89 -12.31 -3.55 12.11
C GLY A 89 -12.63 -4.85 12.81
N ASN A 90 -12.67 -5.92 12.04
CA ASN A 90 -12.89 -7.26 12.56
C ASN A 90 -11.66 -7.70 13.39
N PRO A 91 -11.82 -8.13 14.66
CA PRO A 91 -10.72 -8.57 15.51
C PRO A 91 -10.08 -9.89 15.06
N ASP A 92 -10.76 -10.68 14.22
CA ASP A 92 -10.27 -11.96 13.69
C ASP A 92 -9.42 -11.80 12.42
N LYS A 93 -9.18 -10.56 11.98
CA LYS A 93 -8.35 -10.24 10.82
C LYS A 93 -6.95 -9.84 11.25
N ASP A 94 -5.96 -10.29 10.48
CA ASP A 94 -4.55 -9.98 10.66
C ASP A 94 -4.09 -9.00 9.56
N PRO A 95 -4.16 -7.68 9.79
CA PRO A 95 -3.67 -6.71 8.82
C PRO A 95 -2.13 -6.71 8.75
N ASP A 96 -1.58 -6.40 7.59
CA ASP A 96 -0.14 -6.55 7.34
C ASP A 96 0.71 -5.61 8.21
N TYR A 97 0.27 -4.36 8.40
CA TYR A 97 1.11 -3.31 8.97
C TYR A 97 0.42 -2.46 10.06
N LEU A 98 1.26 -1.95 10.97
CA LEU A 98 1.05 -0.64 11.56
C LEU A 98 2.02 0.36 10.95
N ILE A 99 1.51 1.40 10.29
CA ILE A 99 2.32 2.50 9.76
C ILE A 99 1.97 3.77 10.52
N GLU A 100 2.95 4.34 11.21
CA GLU A 100 2.77 5.51 12.10
C GLU A 100 1.63 5.29 13.11
N GLY A 101 1.46 4.04 13.58
CA GLY A 101 0.44 3.66 14.55
C GLY A 101 -0.97 3.42 13.98
N HIS A 102 -1.16 3.47 12.65
CA HIS A 102 -2.43 3.13 12.00
C HIS A 102 -2.37 1.77 11.33
N VAL A 103 -3.49 1.07 11.33
CA VAL A 103 -3.66 -0.21 10.62
C VAL A 103 -3.66 0.05 9.11
N PHE A 104 -2.83 -0.71 8.40
CA PHE A 104 -2.75 -0.77 6.95
C PHE A 104 -2.67 -2.23 6.48
N ASP A 105 -3.22 -2.50 5.31
CA ASP A 105 -2.85 -3.67 4.52
C ASP A 105 -1.97 -3.26 3.35
N CYS A 106 -1.17 -4.21 2.89
CA CYS A 106 -0.52 -4.19 1.61
C CYS A 106 -1.42 -4.82 0.55
N TYR A 107 -1.39 -4.26 -0.65
CA TYR A 107 -1.85 -4.99 -1.82
C TYR A 107 -0.92 -4.73 -3.00
N SER A 108 -0.43 -5.81 -3.60
CA SER A 108 0.49 -5.78 -4.74
C SER A 108 -0.18 -6.40 -5.95
N PRO A 109 -0.76 -5.60 -6.88
CA PRO A 109 -1.40 -6.14 -8.06
C PRO A 109 -0.40 -6.85 -8.98
N GLN A 110 -0.84 -7.92 -9.65
CA GLN A 110 -0.04 -8.54 -10.71
C GLN A 110 0.07 -7.60 -11.92
N ALA A 111 1.08 -7.80 -12.77
CA ALA A 111 1.41 -6.90 -13.88
C ALA A 111 0.22 -6.47 -14.73
N ARG A 112 -0.70 -7.40 -15.05
CA ARG A 112 -1.84 -7.17 -15.94
C ARG A 112 -3.19 -6.99 -15.21
N THR A 113 -3.19 -6.85 -13.89
CA THR A 113 -4.43 -6.59 -13.14
C THR A 113 -5.06 -5.27 -13.61
N SER A 114 -6.33 -5.29 -14.00
CA SER A 114 -7.03 -4.07 -14.45
C SER A 114 -7.24 -3.08 -13.31
N VAL A 115 -7.32 -1.78 -13.61
CA VAL A 115 -7.64 -0.73 -12.63
C VAL A 115 -8.93 -1.05 -11.85
N ARG A 116 -9.95 -1.57 -12.55
CA ARG A 116 -11.20 -1.98 -11.92
C ARG A 116 -11.01 -3.12 -10.93
N ASN A 117 -10.16 -4.11 -11.25
CA ASN A 117 -9.87 -5.21 -10.34
C ASN A 117 -9.01 -4.75 -9.15
N VAL A 118 -8.06 -3.82 -9.34
CA VAL A 118 -7.34 -3.21 -8.22
C VAL A 118 -8.31 -2.54 -7.26
N TRP A 119 -9.25 -1.75 -7.79
CA TRP A 119 -10.31 -1.15 -6.99
C TRP A 119 -11.16 -2.19 -6.25
N SER A 120 -11.54 -3.28 -6.92
CA SER A 120 -12.36 -4.33 -6.31
C SER A 120 -11.63 -5.04 -5.17
N GLN A 121 -10.34 -5.35 -5.32
CA GLN A 121 -9.56 -5.97 -4.25
C GLN A 121 -9.37 -5.04 -3.05
N VAL A 122 -9.18 -3.73 -3.29
CA VAL A 122 -9.16 -2.76 -2.18
C VAL A 122 -10.51 -2.74 -1.49
N ARG A 123 -11.61 -2.66 -2.25
CA ARG A 123 -12.97 -2.67 -1.69
C ARG A 123 -13.23 -3.90 -0.83
N GLU A 124 -12.89 -5.08 -1.32
CA GLU A 124 -13.07 -6.35 -0.60
C GLU A 124 -12.41 -6.29 0.79
N LYS A 125 -11.16 -5.80 0.89
CA LYS A 125 -10.48 -5.63 2.18
C LYS A 125 -11.17 -4.65 3.14
N ILE A 126 -11.82 -3.62 2.60
CA ILE A 126 -12.59 -2.65 3.41
C ILE A 126 -13.93 -3.24 3.85
N ASP A 127 -14.66 -3.88 2.93
CA ASP A 127 -15.97 -4.51 3.18
C ASP A 127 -15.83 -5.67 4.19
N ASP A 128 -14.69 -6.39 4.16
CA ASP A 128 -14.31 -7.43 5.13
C ASP A 128 -13.87 -6.90 6.51
N GLU A 129 -13.85 -5.57 6.67
CA GLU A 129 -13.39 -4.88 7.87
C GLU A 129 -11.95 -5.25 8.28
N GLN A 130 -11.11 -5.67 7.33
CA GLN A 130 -9.70 -5.99 7.58
C GLN A 130 -8.89 -4.72 7.87
N THR A 131 -9.11 -3.70 7.04
CA THR A 131 -8.43 -2.40 7.16
C THR A 131 -9.36 -1.26 6.75
N GLN A 132 -8.95 -0.03 7.08
CA GLN A 132 -9.51 1.20 6.51
C GLN A 132 -8.49 1.94 5.65
N ARG A 133 -7.27 1.40 5.52
CA ARG A 133 -6.15 2.00 4.81
C ARG A 133 -5.33 0.96 4.07
N VAL A 134 -4.92 1.28 2.86
CA VAL A 134 -4.15 0.37 2.01
C VAL A 134 -2.92 1.07 1.47
N VAL A 135 -1.79 0.36 1.48
CA VAL A 135 -0.62 0.67 0.67
C VAL A 135 -0.64 -0.22 -0.57
N LEU A 136 -0.82 0.39 -1.74
CA LEU A 136 -0.72 -0.28 -3.02
C LEU A 136 0.74 -0.32 -3.47
N ASN A 137 1.35 -1.50 -3.46
CA ASN A 137 2.69 -1.67 -3.99
C ASN A 137 2.62 -1.94 -5.50
N LEU A 138 3.05 -0.95 -6.29
CA LEU A 138 2.97 -0.99 -7.76
C LEU A 138 4.24 -1.56 -8.41
N LYS A 139 5.11 -2.21 -7.63
CA LYS A 139 6.39 -2.74 -8.10
C LYS A 139 6.26 -3.55 -9.40
N ASP A 140 5.30 -4.47 -9.43
CA ASP A 140 5.09 -5.36 -10.58
C ASP A 140 3.94 -4.89 -11.48
N TRP A 141 3.06 -4.00 -11.01
CA TRP A 141 1.89 -3.54 -11.74
C TRP A 141 2.25 -2.63 -12.93
N GLU A 142 1.69 -2.88 -14.12
CA GLU A 142 1.98 -2.13 -15.36
C GLU A 142 0.86 -1.18 -15.80
N GLY A 143 -0.18 -1.00 -14.97
CA GLY A 143 -1.31 -0.16 -15.33
C GLY A 143 -1.06 1.34 -15.17
N ASP A 144 -2.07 2.13 -15.57
CA ASP A 144 -2.05 3.59 -15.54
C ASP A 144 -2.46 4.11 -14.14
N VAL A 145 -1.51 4.73 -13.44
CA VAL A 145 -1.68 5.32 -12.11
C VAL A 145 -2.66 6.50 -12.12
N VAL A 146 -2.75 7.27 -13.20
CA VAL A 146 -3.71 8.37 -13.33
C VAL A 146 -5.12 7.81 -13.50
N ALA A 147 -5.28 6.77 -14.31
CA ALA A 147 -6.55 6.05 -14.42
C ALA A 147 -6.95 5.40 -13.08
N LEU A 148 -5.99 4.86 -12.33
CA LEU A 148 -6.21 4.34 -10.99
C LEU A 148 -6.74 5.42 -10.05
N ARG A 149 -6.10 6.60 -10.00
CA ARG A 149 -6.58 7.73 -9.20
C ARG A 149 -8.01 8.10 -9.58
N ARG A 150 -8.28 8.31 -10.88
CA ARG A 150 -9.62 8.63 -11.39
C ARG A 150 -10.66 7.59 -10.98
N GLN A 151 -10.30 6.30 -10.98
CA GLN A 151 -11.19 5.22 -10.56
C GLN A 151 -11.60 5.35 -9.07
N PHE A 152 -10.67 5.69 -8.17
CA PHE A 152 -10.98 5.87 -6.75
C PHE A 152 -11.70 7.20 -6.45
N ASP A 153 -11.47 8.22 -7.27
CA ASP A 153 -12.17 9.52 -7.17
C ASP A 153 -13.63 9.39 -7.64
N GLN A 154 -13.87 8.75 -8.78
CA GLN A 154 -15.21 8.60 -9.36
C GLN A 154 -16.06 7.53 -8.66
N TRP A 155 -15.42 6.53 -8.06
CA TRP A 155 -16.10 5.45 -7.36
C TRP A 155 -15.59 5.33 -5.92
N PRO A 156 -16.01 6.23 -5.03
CA PRO A 156 -15.62 6.16 -3.62
C PRO A 156 -15.98 4.82 -2.97
N ILE A 157 -15.03 4.21 -2.29
CA ILE A 157 -15.27 3.07 -1.39
C ILE A 157 -15.65 3.62 -0.02
N GLY A 158 -16.80 3.23 0.51
CA GLY A 158 -17.21 3.57 1.88
C GLY A 158 -16.26 2.92 2.88
N GLY A 159 -15.85 3.65 3.91
CA GLY A 159 -14.93 3.15 4.94
C GLY A 159 -13.43 3.22 4.60
N LEU A 160 -13.07 3.40 3.32
CA LEU A 160 -11.68 3.66 2.91
C LEU A 160 -11.27 5.07 3.34
N LYS A 161 -10.39 5.16 4.33
CA LYS A 161 -9.84 6.41 4.87
C LYS A 161 -8.56 6.84 4.15
N GLU A 162 -7.74 5.91 3.70
CA GLU A 162 -6.44 6.25 3.12
C GLU A 162 -5.98 5.23 2.09
N LEU A 163 -5.50 5.72 0.94
CA LEU A 163 -4.88 4.91 -0.09
C LEU A 163 -3.59 5.59 -0.53
N ALA A 164 -2.46 4.96 -0.23
CA ALA A 164 -1.16 5.36 -0.71
C ALA A 164 -0.65 4.36 -1.74
N VAL A 165 0.17 4.81 -2.68
CA VAL A 165 0.88 3.95 -3.63
C VAL A 165 2.39 4.03 -3.36
N VAL A 166 3.05 2.89 -3.39
CA VAL A 166 4.50 2.79 -3.55
C VAL A 166 4.77 2.50 -5.02
N THR A 167 5.36 3.46 -5.71
CA THR A 167 5.69 3.35 -7.14
C THR A 167 6.98 2.54 -7.34
N ARG A 168 7.28 2.18 -8.59
CA ARG A 168 8.38 1.25 -8.93
C ARG A 168 9.77 1.74 -8.49
N ASP A 169 9.96 3.05 -8.46
CA ASP A 169 11.17 3.74 -8.01
C ASP A 169 11.25 3.89 -6.47
N GLY A 170 10.23 3.40 -5.75
CA GLY A 170 10.11 3.49 -4.30
C GLY A 170 9.54 4.82 -3.80
N THR A 171 9.02 5.66 -4.68
CA THR A 171 8.36 6.92 -4.30
C THR A 171 6.95 6.65 -3.77
N ILE A 172 6.60 7.30 -2.65
CA ILE A 172 5.28 7.16 -2.02
C ILE A 172 4.39 8.35 -2.37
N ARG A 173 3.19 8.07 -2.87
CA ARG A 173 2.21 9.08 -3.28
C ARG A 173 0.83 8.77 -2.71
N GLN A 174 0.03 9.80 -2.49
CA GLN A 174 -1.34 9.67 -2.00
C GLN A 174 -2.32 9.63 -3.17
N ILE A 175 -3.27 8.69 -3.12
CA ILE A 175 -4.43 8.62 -4.02
C ILE A 175 -5.69 9.08 -3.29
N VAL A 176 -5.97 8.51 -2.11
CA VAL A 176 -7.13 8.85 -1.27
C VAL A 176 -6.66 9.25 0.10
N ARG A 177 -7.25 10.31 0.66
CA ARG A 177 -7.24 10.61 2.09
C ARG A 177 -8.56 11.24 2.50
N ARG A 178 -9.16 10.64 3.52
CA ARG A 178 -10.45 11.01 4.10
C ARG A 178 -10.30 10.83 5.61
N ASP A 179 -10.12 11.95 6.28
CA ASP A 179 -9.93 12.08 7.72
C ASP A 179 -11.22 11.72 8.47
#